data_AF-A0A8T5F9V4-F1
#
_entry.id   AF-A0A8T5F9V4-F1
#
_cell.length_a   1.000
_cell.length_b   1.000
_cell.length_c   1.000
_cell.angle_alpha   90.00
_cell.angle_beta   90.00
_cell.angle_gamma   90.00
#
_symmetry.space_group_name_H-M   'P 1'
#
loop_
_entity.id
_entity.type
_entity.pdbx_description
1 polymer ?
#
loop_
_entity_poly.entity_id
_entity_poly.type
_entity_poly.pdbx_seq_one_letter_code
_entity_poly.pdbx_strand_id
1 'polypeptide(L)'
;MSKTKNDGLKYNPTFRFVWVTFDEEKIEKDQDQLNKSISQGYQIVQEYPTSTGVVFSLMKNMRNHGEMSNQKVMEDYGFESKVGGLQK
;
A
#
# COMPACT_ATOMS: atom_id res chain seq x y z
N MET A 1 -25.01 13.02 -37.65
CA MET A 1 -24.05 12.04 -37.09
C MET A 1 -22.88 12.80 -36.48
N SER A 2 -22.93 13.10 -35.19
CA SER A 2 -21.83 13.75 -34.47
C SER A 2 -20.89 12.67 -33.94
N LYS A 3 -19.65 12.65 -34.44
CA LYS A 3 -18.60 11.74 -33.97
C LYS A 3 -18.21 12.15 -32.54
N THR A 4 -18.65 11.40 -31.54
CA THR A 4 -18.14 11.52 -30.16
C THR A 4 -16.69 11.06 -30.16
N LYS A 5 -15.76 12.01 -30.06
CA LYS A 5 -14.36 11.72 -29.74
C LYS A 5 -14.34 11.18 -28.32
N ASN A 6 -14.22 9.86 -28.17
CA ASN A 6 -13.78 9.27 -26.92
C ASN A 6 -12.32 9.70 -26.71
N ASP A 7 -12.10 10.85 -26.09
CA ASP A 7 -10.81 11.15 -25.48
C ASP A 7 -10.64 10.14 -24.35
N GLY A 8 -10.07 8.99 -24.71
CA GLY A 8 -9.77 7.93 -23.77
C GLY A 8 -8.85 8.50 -22.70
N LEU A 9 -9.42 8.78 -21.52
CA LEU A 9 -8.69 9.12 -20.30
C LEU A 9 -7.54 8.12 -20.16
N LYS A 10 -6.32 8.53 -20.52
CA LYS A 10 -5.12 7.71 -20.45
C LYS A 10 -4.92 7.29 -19.01
N TYR A 11 -5.25 6.05 -18.71
CA TYR A 11 -4.95 5.42 -17.44
C TYR A 11 -3.43 5.18 -17.42
N ASN A 12 -2.71 6.12 -16.83
CA ASN A 12 -1.26 6.04 -16.65
C ASN A 12 -0.99 5.73 -15.17
N PRO A 13 -0.97 4.45 -14.75
CA PRO A 13 -0.61 4.09 -13.39
C PRO A 13 0.86 4.45 -13.15
N THR A 14 1.16 5.02 -11.99
CA THR A 14 2.54 5.21 -11.53
C THR A 14 2.91 4.08 -10.60
N PHE A 15 4.02 3.41 -10.88
CA PHE A 15 4.55 2.35 -10.03
C PHE A 15 5.69 2.87 -9.16
N ARG A 16 5.77 2.36 -7.94
CA ARG A 16 6.89 2.57 -7.01
C ARG A 16 7.25 1.24 -6.37
N PHE A 17 8.54 1.00 -6.19
CA PHE A 17 9.04 -0.16 -5.44
C PHE A 17 9.65 0.34 -4.14
N VAL A 18 9.24 -0.26 -3.01
CA VAL A 18 9.78 0.03 -1.68
C VAL A 18 10.36 -1.25 -1.12
N TRP A 19 11.62 -1.21 -0.71
CA TRP A 19 12.27 -2.36 -0.09
C TRP A 19 12.19 -2.22 1.43
N VAL A 20 11.76 -3.28 2.09
CA VAL A 20 11.78 -3.39 3.55
C VAL A 20 12.75 -4.49 3.92
N THR A 21 13.89 -4.10 4.48
CA THR A 21 14.97 -5.02 4.86
C THR A 21 14.80 -5.53 6.29
N PHE A 22 15.08 -6.81 6.52
CA PHE A 22 15.08 -7.43 7.85
C PHE A 22 16.40 -7.17 8.57
N ASP A 23 16.73 -5.88 8.71
CA ASP A 23 17.90 -5.36 9.39
C ASP A 23 17.39 -4.43 10.50
N GLU A 24 17.75 -4.70 11.75
CA GLU A 24 17.27 -3.97 12.93
C GLU A 24 17.56 -2.47 12.85
N GLU A 25 18.68 -2.06 12.24
CA GLU A 25 19.04 -0.66 12.09
C GLU A 25 18.22 0.06 11.00
N LYS A 26 17.62 -0.69 10.08
CA LYS A 26 16.94 -0.15 8.89
C LYS A 26 15.43 -0.35 8.90
N ILE A 27 14.94 -1.34 9.64
CA ILE A 27 13.55 -1.81 9.56
C ILE A 27 12.55 -0.69 9.84
N GLU A 28 12.79 0.15 10.85
CA GLU A 28 11.91 1.28 11.20
C GLU A 28 11.86 2.32 10.08
N LYS A 29 13.04 2.68 9.54
CA LYS A 29 13.16 3.64 8.43
C LYS A 29 12.50 3.13 7.15
N ASP A 30 12.68 1.85 6.84
CA ASP A 30 12.10 1.22 5.66
C ASP A 30 10.57 1.13 5.79
N GLN A 31 10.06 0.80 6.98
CA GLN A 31 8.63 0.83 7.30
C GLN A 31 8.04 2.23 7.16
N ASP A 32 8.73 3.26 7.65
CA ASP A 32 8.32 4.66 7.48
C ASP A 32 8.22 5.08 6.02
N GLN A 33 9.15 4.63 5.17
CA GLN A 33 9.12 4.90 3.74
C GLN A 33 7.91 4.22 3.05
N LEU A 34 7.59 2.98 3.46
CA LEU A 34 6.41 2.27 2.99
C LEU A 34 5.13 3.01 3.41
N ASN A 35 5.01 3.32 4.70
CA ASN A 35 3.87 4.03 5.28
C ASN A 35 3.65 5.39 4.59
N LYS A 36 4.73 6.17 4.40
CA LYS A 36 4.67 7.45 3.68
C LYS A 36 4.19 7.29 2.24
N SER A 37 4.59 6.22 1.55
CA SER A 37 4.13 5.96 0.18
C SER A 37 2.62 5.64 0.17
N ILE A 38 2.14 4.88 1.13
CA ILE A 38 0.71 4.59 1.30
C ILE A 38 -0.07 5.88 1.59
N SER A 39 0.40 6.73 2.52
CA SER A 39 -0.21 8.02 2.81
C SER A 39 -0.25 8.98 1.61
N GLN A 40 0.66 8.81 0.63
CA GLN A 40 0.65 9.54 -0.63
C GLN A 40 -0.39 9.00 -1.65
N GLY A 41 -1.17 7.99 -1.28
CA GLY A 41 -2.20 7.37 -2.12
C GLY A 41 -1.66 6.29 -3.06
N TYR A 42 -0.49 5.72 -2.77
CA TYR A 42 -0.05 4.48 -3.41
C TYR A 42 -0.68 3.27 -2.71
N GLN A 43 -1.10 2.27 -3.47
CA GLN A 43 -1.66 1.02 -2.97
C GLN A 43 -0.64 -0.10 -3.17
N ILE A 44 -0.49 -1.00 -2.20
CA ILE A 44 0.30 -2.22 -2.38
C ILE A 44 -0.42 -3.12 -3.39
N VAL A 45 0.28 -3.54 -4.44
CA VAL A 45 -0.25 -4.45 -5.47
C VAL A 45 0.39 -5.82 -5.45
N GLN A 46 1.66 -5.91 -5.06
CA GLN A 46 2.37 -7.18 -5.01
C GLN A 46 3.54 -7.12 -4.03
N GLU A 47 3.80 -8.25 -3.39
CA GLU A 47 4.91 -8.46 -2.46
C GLU A 47 5.88 -9.48 -3.06
N TYR A 48 7.17 -9.19 -2.98
CA TYR A 48 8.24 -10.07 -3.42
C TYR A 48 9.13 -10.39 -2.23
N PRO A 49 8.96 -11.57 -1.61
CA PRO A 49 9.86 -12.04 -0.57
C PRO A 49 11.28 -12.20 -1.12
N THR A 50 12.26 -11.80 -0.34
CA THR A 50 13.69 -11.96 -0.62
C THR A 50 14.37 -12.60 0.59
N SER A 51 15.61 -13.06 0.45
CA SER A 51 16.37 -13.64 1.57
C SER A 51 16.64 -12.66 2.72
N THR A 52 16.54 -11.35 2.47
CA THR A 52 16.90 -10.29 3.43
C THR A 52 15.77 -9.31 3.71
N GLY A 53 14.53 -9.61 3.29
CA GLY A 53 13.41 -8.67 3.40
C GLY A 53 12.31 -8.89 2.36
N VAL A 54 11.50 -7.86 2.12
CA VAL A 54 10.38 -7.89 1.15
C VAL A 54 10.41 -6.64 0.28
N VAL A 55 10.27 -6.79 -1.04
CA VAL A 55 10.01 -5.66 -1.94
C VAL A 55 8.50 -5.53 -2.14
N PHE A 56 7.96 -4.35 -1.84
CA PHE A 56 6.57 -3.99 -2.14
C PHE A 56 6.51 -3.26 -3.47
N SER A 57 5.75 -3.79 -4.42
CA SER A 57 5.29 -3.03 -5.58
C SER A 57 4.04 -2.26 -5.20
N LEU A 58 4.09 -0.96 -5.44
CA LEU A 58 3.02 -0.02 -5.18
C LEU A 58 2.53 0.60 -6.47
N MET A 59 1.23 0.82 -6.58
CA MET A 59 0.59 1.47 -7.72
C MET A 59 -0.23 2.68 -7.26
N LYS A 60 -0.12 3.79 -7.97
CA LYS A 60 -0.98 4.97 -7.80
C LYS A 60 -1.74 5.25 -9.08
N ASN A 61 -3.07 5.22 -8.99
CA ASN A 61 -3.95 5.61 -10.08
C ASN A 61 -4.05 7.14 -10.13
N MET A 62 -3.60 7.75 -11.23
CA MET A 62 -3.79 9.18 -11.49
C MET A 62 -5.21 9.53 -11.98
N ARG A 63 -6.24 8.73 -11.63
CA ARG A 63 -7.63 9.10 -11.91
C ARG A 63 -8.10 10.06 -10.81
N ASN A 64 -8.66 11.19 -11.24
CA ASN A 64 -9.38 12.12 -10.38
C ASN A 64 -10.37 11.35 -9.52
N HIS A 65 -10.29 11.55 -8.21
CA HIS A 65 -11.30 11.30 -7.18
C HIS A 65 -12.25 10.11 -7.40
N GLY A 66 -12.10 9.07 -6.59
CA GLY A 66 -13.15 8.08 -6.40
C GLY A 66 -12.62 6.67 -6.27
N GLU A 67 -12.55 6.23 -5.01
CA GLU A 67 -12.91 4.88 -4.58
C GLU A 67 -12.29 3.68 -5.32
N MET A 68 -11.27 3.10 -4.67
CA MET A 68 -11.26 1.70 -4.24
C MET A 68 -9.81 1.33 -3.90
N SER A 69 -9.39 1.56 -2.66
CA SER A 69 -8.34 0.74 -2.07
C SER A 69 -9.04 -0.40 -1.33
N ASN A 70 -9.08 -1.59 -1.91
CA ASN A 70 -9.32 -2.83 -1.14
C ASN A 70 -8.11 -3.18 -0.25
N GLN A 71 -7.31 -2.17 0.13
CA GLN A 71 -6.14 -2.35 0.94
C GLN A 71 -6.60 -2.53 2.37
N LYS A 72 -6.39 -3.74 2.89
CA LYS A 72 -6.69 -4.02 4.28
C LYS A 72 -5.90 -3.07 5.16
N VAL A 73 -6.59 -2.26 5.93
CA VAL A 73 -5.97 -1.43 6.97
C VAL A 73 -5.65 -2.31 8.17
N MET A 74 -4.78 -1.86 9.07
CA MET A 74 -4.40 -2.60 10.28
C MET A 74 -5.64 -3.07 11.07
N GLU A 75 -6.73 -2.30 11.02
CA GLU A 75 -8.02 -2.59 11.66
C GLU A 75 -8.72 -3.84 11.08
N ASP A 76 -8.46 -4.20 9.82
CA ASP A 76 -9.00 -5.41 9.18
C ASP A 76 -8.26 -6.68 9.62
N TYR A 77 -7.05 -6.53 10.16
CA TYR A 77 -6.33 -7.60 10.83
C TYR A 77 -6.74 -7.57 12.30
N GLY A 78 -7.86 -8.22 12.61
CA GLY A 78 -8.46 -8.26 13.94
C GLY A 78 -7.44 -8.48 15.05
N PHE A 79 -6.92 -7.38 15.60
CA PHE A 79 -6.15 -7.40 16.83
C PHE A 79 -7.20 -7.41 17.92
N GLU A 80 -7.67 -8.61 18.28
CA GLU A 80 -8.32 -8.80 19.57
C GLU A 80 -7.33 -8.29 20.62
N SER A 81 -7.53 -7.05 21.05
CA SER A 81 -6.96 -6.54 22.29
C SER A 81 -7.50 -7.47 23.37
N LYS A 82 -6.74 -8.52 23.67
CA LYS A 82 -6.94 -9.29 24.90
C LYS A 82 -6.55 -8.34 26.02
N VAL A 83 -7.50 -7.47 26.39
CA VAL A 83 -7.55 -6.82 27.68
C VAL A 83 -7.37 -7.97 28.67
N GLY A 84 -6.20 -7.96 29.31
CA GLY A 84 -5.75 -9.03 30.18
C GLY A 84 -6.84 -9.37 31.18
N GLY A 85 -7.29 -10.63 31.14
CA GLY A 85 -8.05 -11.22 32.21
C GLY A 85 -7.17 -11.24 33.46
N LEU A 86 -7.26 -10.21 34.28
CA LEU A 86 -6.85 -10.28 35.67
C LEU A 86 -7.91 -11.12 36.39
N GLN A 87 -7.73 -12.44 36.40
CA GLN A 87 -8.43 -13.30 37.35
C GLN A 87 -7.96 -12.90 38.76
N LYS A 88 -8.91 -12.40 39.56
CA LYS A 88 -8.81 -12.38 41.01
C LYS A 88 -9.19 -13.75 41.57
#